data_AF-A0A2G6IZN4-F1
#
_entry.id   AF-A0A2G6IZN4-F1
#
_cell.length_a   1.000
_cell.length_b   1.000
_cell.length_c   1.000
_cell.angle_alpha   90.00
_cell.angle_beta   90.00
_cell.angle_gamma   90.00
#
_symmetry.space_group_name_H-M   'P 1'
#
loop_
_entity.id
_entity.type
_entity.pdbx_description
1 polymer ?
#
loop_
_entity_poly.entity_id
_entity_poly.type
_entity_poly.pdbx_seq_one_letter_code
_entity_poly.pdbx_strand_id
1 'polypeptide(L)'
;MHRGWHEFRHIPAKPCDFLHQLRGNRLPPCIRHQEHGLDAVVERPVHANHLEFIFKIRHRAQATHDHPRANVMGAISLHASFTVSDETVALAGRLCDELNAVMHVHLAEDGADVADAVARGYAGPLERLMAFDALPAGSIIAHGVHLRRDQVARAADAGCWFVHNPRSNEGNRVGYARALAATDRVALGTDGWAARMGDEEAALLRLAAADGDDLAAVRRRRPASRDLARALFGAEVDGDRVARGPDGAVKTVVVAGRTLVEDGALVSGDIGRIRAEARAAADQLWARMATL
;
A
#
# COMPACT_ATOMS: atom_id res chain seq x y z
N MET A 1 35.71 40.49 10.68
CA MET A 1 34.56 41.21 11.29
C MET A 1 33.39 41.03 10.33
N HIS A 2 32.55 40.01 10.48
CA HIS A 2 31.37 39.87 11.37
C HIS A 2 30.10 40.59 10.88
N ARG A 3 28.97 39.86 10.99
CA ARG A 3 27.57 40.17 10.60
C ARG A 3 27.33 40.10 9.07
N GLY A 4 26.37 39.34 8.54
CA GLY A 4 25.45 38.34 9.14
C GLY A 4 24.01 38.48 8.63
N TRP A 5 23.24 37.39 8.77
CA TRP A 5 21.80 37.19 8.55
C TRP A 5 21.36 36.37 7.33
N HIS A 6 20.41 35.48 7.60
CA HIS A 6 19.78 34.53 6.69
C HIS A 6 18.58 35.16 5.97
N GLU A 7 18.29 34.71 4.76
CA GLU A 7 16.91 34.72 4.23
C GLU A 7 16.54 33.33 3.70
N PHE A 8 15.65 32.65 4.45
CA PHE A 8 14.88 31.52 3.92
C PHE A 8 13.83 32.06 2.95
N ARG A 9 13.88 31.67 1.68
CA ARG A 9 12.77 31.93 0.75
C ARG A 9 11.63 30.93 0.97
N HIS A 10 10.75 31.26 1.92
CA HIS A 10 9.37 30.76 1.88
C HIS A 10 8.70 31.24 0.59
N ILE A 11 8.12 30.32 -0.18
CA ILE A 11 7.17 30.65 -1.25
C ILE A 11 5.77 30.41 -0.67
N PRO A 12 5.00 31.46 -0.35
CA PRO A 12 3.61 31.29 0.09
C PRO A 12 2.73 30.93 -1.12
N ALA A 13 1.85 29.94 -0.96
CA ALA A 13 0.74 29.74 -1.88
C ALA A 13 -0.19 30.96 -1.80
N LYS A 14 -0.51 31.56 -2.95
CA LYS A 14 -1.45 32.70 -3.00
C LYS A 14 -2.89 32.20 -2.78
N PRO A 15 -3.67 32.78 -1.87
CA PRO A 15 -5.11 32.61 -1.86
C PRO A 15 -5.73 33.41 -3.02
N CYS A 16 -6.70 32.81 -3.70
CA CYS A 16 -7.60 33.53 -4.59
C CYS A 16 -9.00 33.54 -3.97
N ASP A 17 -9.45 34.71 -3.53
CA ASP A 17 -10.83 34.94 -3.12
C ASP A 17 -11.79 34.68 -4.28
N PHE A 18 -12.93 34.03 -4.00
CA PHE A 18 -14.19 34.31 -4.68
C PHE A 18 -15.37 34.19 -3.70
N LEU A 19 -16.10 35.30 -3.56
CA LEU A 19 -17.26 35.41 -2.68
C LEU A 19 -18.55 34.86 -3.33
N HIS A 20 -19.32 34.16 -2.51
CA HIS A 20 -20.79 34.07 -2.48
C HIS A 20 -21.62 33.63 -3.71
N GLN A 21 -22.31 32.50 -3.50
CA GLN A 21 -23.72 32.20 -3.83
C GLN A 21 -24.20 32.21 -5.30
N LEU A 22 -24.54 31.01 -5.82
CA LEU A 22 -25.92 30.49 -5.73
C LEU A 22 -25.98 28.99 -6.11
N ARG A 23 -27.10 28.33 -5.79
CA ARG A 23 -27.29 26.87 -5.92
C ARG A 23 -27.31 26.40 -7.39
N GLY A 24 -26.61 25.32 -7.70
CA GLY A 24 -26.76 24.59 -8.95
C GLY A 24 -25.83 23.37 -9.02
N ASN A 25 -26.38 22.17 -9.23
CA ASN A 25 -25.60 20.93 -9.31
C ASN A 25 -24.59 20.98 -10.47
N ARG A 26 -23.29 21.02 -10.14
CA ARG A 26 -22.15 20.60 -10.99
C ARG A 26 -20.92 20.44 -10.11
N LEU A 27 -20.47 19.20 -9.92
CA LEU A 27 -19.16 18.91 -9.33
C LEU A 27 -18.07 19.33 -10.34
N PRO A 28 -17.01 20.05 -9.94
CA PRO A 28 -15.84 20.23 -10.78
C PRO A 28 -15.08 18.89 -10.90
N PRO A 29 -14.40 18.62 -12.03
CA PRO A 29 -13.67 17.38 -12.21
C PRO A 29 -12.39 17.37 -11.37
N CYS A 30 -12.39 16.60 -10.28
CA CYS A 30 -11.16 16.18 -9.63
C CYS A 30 -10.48 15.12 -10.50
N ILE A 31 -9.23 15.36 -10.89
CA ILE A 31 -8.41 14.41 -11.65
C ILE A 31 -8.18 13.18 -10.77
N ARG A 32 -8.65 12.02 -11.21
CA ARG A 32 -8.42 10.74 -10.52
C ARG A 32 -7.04 10.21 -10.93
N HIS A 33 -6.19 9.89 -9.95
CA HIS A 33 -5.14 8.91 -10.18
C HIS A 33 -5.71 7.53 -9.90
N GLN A 34 -5.60 6.65 -10.88
CA GLN A 34 -5.84 5.23 -10.75
C GLN A 34 -4.56 4.55 -11.24
N GLU A 35 -4.04 3.58 -10.49
CA GLU A 35 -2.86 2.85 -10.91
C GLU A 35 -3.09 2.23 -12.30
N HIS A 36 -2.04 2.28 -13.13
CA HIS A 36 -2.08 2.22 -14.60
C HIS A 36 -2.45 3.56 -15.26
N GLY A 37 -1.44 4.39 -15.49
CA GLY A 37 -1.62 5.69 -16.13
C GLY A 37 -2.17 5.60 -17.56
N LEU A 38 -3.40 6.11 -17.74
CA LEU A 38 -3.99 6.62 -18.98
C LEU A 38 -4.93 7.78 -18.62
N ASP A 39 -4.84 8.89 -19.35
CA ASP A 39 -5.63 10.10 -19.08
C ASP A 39 -6.99 10.11 -19.80
N ALA A 40 -8.04 10.43 -19.03
CA ALA A 40 -9.24 11.21 -19.35
C ALA A 40 -10.08 10.96 -20.64
N VAL A 41 -11.25 10.30 -20.48
CA VAL A 41 -12.56 10.72 -21.09
C VAL A 41 -13.73 10.45 -20.12
N VAL A 42 -14.81 11.25 -20.24
CA VAL A 42 -16.02 11.34 -19.39
C VAL A 42 -17.27 11.28 -20.32
N GLU A 43 -18.41 10.65 -20.02
CA GLU A 43 -18.98 10.07 -18.78
C GLU A 43 -19.86 8.81 -19.07
N ARG A 44 -20.23 8.05 -18.03
CA ARG A 44 -21.63 7.58 -17.83
C ARG A 44 -21.88 7.19 -16.36
N PRO A 45 -23.11 7.38 -15.80
CA PRO A 45 -23.33 7.34 -14.37
C PRO A 45 -23.54 5.90 -13.89
N VAL A 46 -22.63 5.40 -13.05
CA VAL A 46 -22.90 4.21 -12.23
C VAL A 46 -23.90 4.65 -11.16
N HIS A 47 -25.14 4.14 -11.27
CA HIS A 47 -26.20 4.41 -10.29
C HIS A 47 -25.72 4.06 -8.88
N ALA A 48 -25.94 4.96 -7.93
CA ALA A 48 -25.47 4.85 -6.54
C ALA A 48 -26.20 3.78 -5.69
N ASN A 49 -27.02 2.93 -6.31
CA ASN A 49 -27.72 1.81 -5.67
C ASN A 49 -27.44 0.53 -6.48
N HIS A 50 -27.22 -0.59 -5.78
CA HIS A 50 -27.03 -1.94 -6.32
C HIS A 50 -25.63 -2.33 -6.84
N LEU A 51 -24.58 -2.01 -6.07
CA LEU A 51 -23.35 -2.83 -6.04
C LEU A 51 -23.52 -3.96 -5.01
N GLU A 52 -24.30 -4.98 -5.38
CA GLU A 52 -24.54 -6.14 -4.52
C GLU A 52 -23.31 -7.07 -4.57
N PHE A 53 -22.44 -6.95 -3.57
CA PHE A 53 -21.21 -7.72 -3.47
C PHE A 53 -21.51 -9.16 -3.00
N ILE A 54 -22.00 -10.00 -3.92
CA ILE A 54 -22.35 -11.41 -3.63
C ILE A 54 -21.07 -12.24 -3.45
N PHE A 55 -20.45 -12.14 -2.27
CA PHE A 55 -19.33 -12.98 -1.87
C PHE A 55 -19.82 -14.36 -1.44
N LYS A 56 -20.05 -15.23 -2.44
CA LYS A 56 -20.63 -16.57 -2.24
C LYS A 56 -19.60 -17.57 -1.71
N ILE A 57 -19.19 -17.44 -0.44
CA ILE A 57 -18.39 -18.46 0.24
C ILE A 57 -19.26 -19.72 0.38
N ARG A 58 -19.06 -20.69 -0.51
CA ARG A 58 -20.01 -21.80 -0.69
C ARG A 58 -19.95 -22.88 0.40
N HIS A 59 -18.98 -22.77 1.28
CA HIS A 59 -18.88 -23.43 2.58
C HIS A 59 -18.50 -22.36 3.59
N ARG A 60 -18.82 -22.55 4.89
CA ARG A 60 -18.45 -21.60 5.95
C ARG A 60 -16.99 -21.16 5.76
N ALA A 61 -16.69 -19.89 5.98
CA ALA A 61 -15.32 -19.46 6.22
C ALA A 61 -14.85 -20.17 7.48
N GLN A 62 -14.20 -21.32 7.28
CA GLN A 62 -13.29 -21.91 8.24
C GLN A 62 -12.29 -20.83 8.65
N ALA A 63 -11.88 -20.82 9.92
CA ALA A 63 -10.88 -19.86 10.36
C ALA A 63 -9.67 -19.97 9.43
N THR A 64 -8.94 -18.86 9.22
CA THR A 64 -7.77 -18.84 8.32
C THR A 64 -6.70 -19.89 8.69
N HIS A 65 -6.79 -20.46 9.88
CA HIS A 65 -5.94 -21.51 10.46
C HIS A 65 -6.47 -22.96 10.30
N ASP A 66 -7.75 -23.16 9.97
CA ASP A 66 -8.43 -24.49 10.03
C ASP A 66 -8.12 -25.41 8.84
N HIS A 67 -7.48 -24.91 7.78
CA HIS A 67 -7.09 -25.72 6.63
C HIS A 67 -5.57 -25.66 6.42
N PRO A 68 -4.82 -26.76 6.67
CA PRO A 68 -3.34 -26.75 6.69
C PRO A 68 -2.72 -26.71 5.28
N ARG A 69 -2.94 -25.62 4.55
CA ARG A 69 -1.99 -25.11 3.55
C ARG A 69 -1.11 -24.11 4.27
N ALA A 70 -0.12 -24.62 5.02
CA ALA A 70 0.67 -23.90 6.04
C ALA A 70 1.26 -22.52 5.65
N ASN A 71 1.28 -22.16 4.37
CA ASN A 71 1.92 -20.96 3.84
C ASN A 71 0.93 -19.94 3.25
N VAL A 72 -0.37 -20.04 3.55
CA VAL A 72 -1.41 -19.13 3.01
C VAL A 72 -2.24 -18.56 4.14
N MET A 73 -2.27 -17.23 4.24
CA MET A 73 -3.11 -16.48 5.17
C MET A 73 -4.08 -15.59 4.38
N GLY A 74 -5.34 -15.54 4.84
CA GLY A 74 -6.35 -14.65 4.28
C GLY A 74 -6.45 -13.35 5.07
N ALA A 75 -6.37 -12.22 4.38
CA ALA A 75 -6.59 -10.89 4.95
C ALA A 75 -7.88 -10.28 4.39
N ILE A 76 -8.50 -9.39 5.16
CA ILE A 76 -9.50 -8.47 4.62
C ILE A 76 -8.75 -7.31 3.99
N SER A 77 -9.13 -6.91 2.77
CA SER A 77 -8.47 -5.81 2.08
C SER A 77 -9.47 -4.76 1.62
N LEU A 78 -9.12 -3.50 1.86
CA LEU A 78 -9.78 -2.34 1.25
C LEU A 78 -8.79 -1.75 0.24
N HIS A 79 -9.26 -1.26 -0.90
CA HIS A 79 -8.40 -0.61 -1.88
C HIS A 79 -7.77 0.64 -1.26
N ALA A 80 -8.55 1.69 -1.04
CA ALA A 80 -8.16 2.87 -0.27
C ALA A 80 -9.36 3.45 0.48
N SER A 81 -9.13 4.23 1.55
CA SER A 81 -10.23 4.79 2.36
C SER A 81 -11.26 5.54 1.50
N PHE A 82 -10.83 6.52 0.70
CA PHE A 82 -11.74 7.32 -0.16
C PHE A 82 -12.52 6.52 -1.23
N THR A 83 -12.15 5.26 -1.49
CA THR A 83 -12.81 4.41 -2.50
C THR A 83 -13.93 3.52 -1.96
N VAL A 84 -14.16 3.53 -0.64
CA VAL A 84 -15.19 2.70 0.02
C VAL A 84 -16.09 3.52 0.93
N SER A 85 -17.33 3.08 1.13
CA SER A 85 -18.28 3.73 2.05
C SER A 85 -17.99 3.38 3.52
N ASP A 86 -18.55 4.15 4.45
CA ASP A 86 -18.39 3.92 5.89
C ASP A 86 -19.00 2.57 6.32
N GLU A 87 -20.11 2.16 5.71
CA GLU A 87 -20.73 0.85 5.91
C GLU A 87 -19.81 -0.29 5.45
N THR A 88 -19.03 -0.06 4.39
CA THR A 88 -18.04 -1.02 3.88
C THR A 88 -16.85 -1.12 4.83
N VAL A 89 -16.34 0.00 5.36
CA VAL A 89 -15.28 0.01 6.38
C VAL A 89 -15.75 -0.71 7.65
N ALA A 90 -16.96 -0.42 8.13
CA ALA A 90 -17.56 -1.07 9.28
C ALA A 90 -17.80 -2.58 9.08
N LEU A 91 -18.23 -3.00 7.88
CA LEU A 91 -18.34 -4.42 7.55
C LEU A 91 -16.96 -5.09 7.52
N ALA A 92 -15.96 -4.43 6.96
CA ALA A 92 -14.61 -4.97 6.86
C ALA A 92 -13.95 -5.13 8.26
N GLY A 93 -14.16 -4.18 9.18
CA GLY A 93 -13.75 -4.31 10.59
C GLY A 93 -14.43 -5.47 11.31
N ARG A 94 -15.75 -5.65 11.15
CA ARG A 94 -16.44 -6.83 11.69
C ARG A 94 -15.93 -8.15 11.09
N LEU A 95 -15.65 -8.19 9.79
CA LEU A 95 -15.09 -9.39 9.15
C LEU A 95 -13.66 -9.70 9.62
N CYS A 96 -12.87 -8.69 9.95
CA CYS A 96 -11.57 -8.88 10.61
C CYS A 96 -11.72 -9.57 11.98
N ASP A 97 -12.65 -9.10 12.81
CA ASP A 97 -12.94 -9.69 14.13
C ASP A 97 -13.52 -11.11 14.01
N GLU A 98 -14.60 -11.29 13.23
CA GLU A 98 -15.30 -12.57 13.03
C GLU A 98 -14.40 -13.69 12.46
N LEU A 99 -13.39 -13.33 11.65
CA LEU A 99 -12.49 -14.28 10.98
C LEU A 99 -11.08 -14.35 11.60
N ASN A 100 -10.81 -13.58 12.65
CA ASN A 100 -9.46 -13.37 13.21
C ASN A 100 -8.43 -13.03 12.11
N ALA A 101 -8.77 -12.06 11.27
CA ALA A 101 -8.02 -11.65 10.08
C ALA A 101 -7.53 -10.20 10.21
N VAL A 102 -6.38 -9.92 9.57
CA VAL A 102 -5.81 -8.56 9.50
C VAL A 102 -6.44 -7.74 8.37
N MET A 103 -6.39 -6.41 8.48
CA MET A 103 -6.70 -5.49 7.39
C MET A 103 -5.45 -5.24 6.54
N HIS A 104 -5.58 -5.11 5.22
CA HIS A 104 -4.59 -4.53 4.33
C HIS A 104 -5.20 -3.41 3.49
N VAL A 105 -4.64 -2.20 3.54
CA VAL A 105 -5.25 -1.01 2.92
C VAL A 105 -4.21 0.03 2.50
N HIS A 106 -4.42 0.68 1.35
CA HIS A 106 -3.69 1.89 0.95
C HIS A 106 -4.30 3.07 1.70
N LEU A 107 -3.50 3.77 2.50
CA LEU A 107 -4.02 4.79 3.42
C LEU A 107 -3.15 6.03 3.41
N ALA A 108 -3.77 7.19 3.22
CA ALA A 108 -3.10 8.48 3.08
C ALA A 108 -1.91 8.44 2.10
N GLU A 109 -2.04 7.68 1.00
CA GLU A 109 -1.06 7.71 -0.10
C GLU A 109 -1.04 9.08 -0.76
N ASP A 110 -2.22 9.60 -1.14
CA ASP A 110 -2.40 10.93 -1.73
C ASP A 110 -3.25 11.83 -0.81
N GLY A 111 -3.08 13.15 -0.93
CA GLY A 111 -3.84 14.15 -0.20
C GLY A 111 -5.36 14.08 -0.43
N ALA A 112 -5.82 13.49 -1.53
CA ALA A 112 -7.22 13.21 -1.81
C ALA A 112 -7.87 12.28 -0.77
N ASP A 113 -7.14 11.28 -0.25
CA ASP A 113 -7.66 10.39 0.81
C ASP A 113 -7.86 11.15 2.14
N VAL A 114 -6.97 12.11 2.41
CA VAL A 114 -7.10 13.00 3.56
C VAL A 114 -8.27 13.97 3.38
N ALA A 115 -8.41 14.57 2.19
CA ALA A 115 -9.49 15.51 1.89
C ALA A 115 -10.88 14.84 1.93
N ASP A 116 -11.02 13.63 1.38
CA ASP A 116 -12.27 12.86 1.42
C ASP A 116 -12.66 12.48 2.86
N ALA A 117 -11.72 11.95 3.66
CA ALA A 117 -11.99 11.61 5.05
C ALA A 117 -12.40 12.84 5.89
N VAL A 118 -11.77 14.00 5.66
CA VAL A 118 -12.15 15.27 6.30
C VAL A 118 -13.52 15.76 5.83
N ALA A 119 -13.83 15.64 4.53
CA ALA A 119 -15.16 15.99 3.99
C ALA A 119 -16.28 15.10 4.54
N ARG A 120 -15.98 13.85 4.93
CA ARG A 120 -16.89 12.94 5.65
C ARG A 120 -17.02 13.23 7.15
N GLY A 121 -16.25 14.17 7.69
CA GLY A 121 -16.31 14.58 9.11
C GLY A 121 -15.31 13.88 10.04
N TYR A 122 -14.33 13.12 9.51
CA TYR A 122 -13.25 12.52 10.29
C TYR A 122 -12.03 13.44 10.35
N ALA A 123 -11.13 13.23 11.32
CA ALA A 123 -9.87 13.99 11.40
C ALA A 123 -8.82 13.57 10.34
N GLY A 124 -9.07 12.45 9.65
CA GLY A 124 -8.18 11.84 8.66
C GLY A 124 -8.62 10.41 8.34
N PRO A 125 -8.01 9.76 7.33
CA PRO A 125 -8.41 8.44 6.87
C PRO A 125 -8.02 7.35 7.89
N LEU A 126 -6.96 7.56 8.67
CA LEU A 126 -6.62 6.69 9.80
C LEU A 126 -7.69 6.74 10.89
N GLU A 127 -8.09 7.94 11.31
CA GLU A 127 -9.12 8.12 12.32
C GLU A 127 -10.47 7.57 11.87
N ARG A 128 -10.79 7.66 10.57
CA ARG A 128 -11.96 7.03 9.96
C ARG A 128 -11.95 5.52 10.09
N LEU A 129 -10.86 4.85 9.70
CA LEU A 129 -10.77 3.38 9.82
C LEU A 129 -10.75 2.92 11.28
N MET A 130 -10.07 3.66 12.16
CA MET A 130 -10.07 3.37 13.60
C MET A 130 -11.42 3.59 14.28
N ALA A 131 -12.28 4.48 13.77
CA ALA A 131 -13.63 4.71 14.31
C ALA A 131 -14.60 3.53 14.05
N PHE A 132 -14.20 2.58 13.21
CA PHE A 132 -14.96 1.37 12.86
C PHE A 132 -14.22 0.07 13.25
N ASP A 133 -13.20 0.18 14.11
CA ASP A 133 -12.33 -0.93 14.54
C ASP A 133 -11.70 -1.72 13.37
N ALA A 134 -11.57 -1.08 12.19
CA ALA A 134 -11.15 -1.73 10.94
C ALA A 134 -9.63 -1.91 10.79
N LEU A 135 -8.87 -1.74 11.87
CA LEU A 135 -7.41 -1.87 11.93
C LEU A 135 -6.99 -2.66 13.18
N PRO A 136 -7.31 -3.97 13.27
CA PRO A 136 -6.82 -4.82 14.34
C PRO A 136 -5.29 -4.93 14.32
N ALA A 137 -4.68 -5.36 15.43
CA ALA A 137 -3.25 -5.57 15.53
C ALA A 137 -2.74 -6.53 14.43
N GLY A 138 -1.59 -6.20 13.82
CA GLY A 138 -1.07 -6.90 12.65
C GLY A 138 -1.53 -6.34 11.30
N SER A 139 -2.50 -5.43 11.27
CA SER A 139 -2.96 -4.78 10.03
C SER A 139 -1.85 -4.03 9.29
N ILE A 140 -1.93 -4.03 7.96
CA ILE A 140 -0.95 -3.48 7.04
C ILE A 140 -1.48 -2.19 6.42
N ILE A 141 -0.79 -1.09 6.68
CA ILE A 141 -1.03 0.21 6.07
C ILE A 141 0.02 0.43 4.98
N ALA A 142 -0.40 0.35 3.72
CA ALA A 142 0.47 0.69 2.60
C ALA A 142 0.58 2.22 2.45
N HIS A 143 1.76 2.68 2.03
CA HIS A 143 2.13 4.08 1.77
C HIS A 143 2.23 4.96 3.02
N GLY A 144 1.12 5.47 3.57
CA GLY A 144 1.11 6.37 4.72
C GLY A 144 1.81 7.72 4.51
N VAL A 145 1.86 8.21 3.26
CA VAL A 145 2.63 9.40 2.85
C VAL A 145 2.18 10.67 3.56
N HIS A 146 0.86 10.90 3.63
CA HIS A 146 0.25 12.08 4.24
C HIS A 146 -0.19 11.87 5.70
N LEU A 147 0.27 10.80 6.36
CA LEU A 147 0.09 10.66 7.80
C LEU A 147 1.03 11.61 8.56
N ARG A 148 0.58 12.07 9.73
CA ARG A 148 1.38 12.81 10.70
C ARG A 148 2.12 11.85 11.65
N ARG A 149 3.12 12.37 12.35
CA ARG A 149 3.95 11.59 13.31
C ARG A 149 3.12 10.98 14.45
N ASP A 150 2.12 11.70 14.95
CA ASP A 150 1.17 11.24 15.96
C ASP A 150 0.26 10.10 15.45
N GLN A 151 -0.19 10.18 14.20
CA GLN A 151 -0.99 9.15 13.55
C GLN A 151 -0.20 7.84 13.36
N VAL A 152 1.04 7.95 12.89
CA VAL A 152 1.93 6.78 12.73
C VAL A 152 2.22 6.11 14.07
N ALA A 153 2.53 6.90 15.11
CA ALA A 153 2.74 6.37 16.46
C ALA A 153 1.49 5.63 16.98
N ARG A 154 0.31 6.28 16.94
CA ARG A 154 -0.95 5.68 17.38
C ARG A 154 -1.29 4.37 16.66
N ALA A 155 -1.05 4.28 15.35
CA ALA A 155 -1.27 3.06 14.59
C ALA A 155 -0.26 1.96 14.96
N ALA A 156 1.01 2.30 15.17
CA ALA A 156 2.04 1.36 15.60
C ALA A 156 1.79 0.84 17.04
N ASP A 157 1.28 1.68 17.93
CA ASP A 157 0.85 1.31 19.29
C ASP A 157 -0.36 0.36 19.26
N ALA A 158 -1.28 0.55 18.31
CA ALA A 158 -2.35 -0.41 17.99
C ALA A 158 -1.84 -1.68 17.27
N GLY A 159 -0.53 -1.84 17.09
CA GLY A 159 0.09 -3.02 16.49
C GLY A 159 0.05 -3.08 14.96
N CYS A 160 -0.35 -1.99 14.28
CA CYS A 160 -0.30 -1.92 12.81
C CYS A 160 1.14 -1.85 12.29
N TRP A 161 1.32 -2.34 11.08
CA TRP A 161 2.55 -2.25 10.29
C TRP A 161 2.37 -1.27 9.14
N PHE A 162 3.46 -0.64 8.74
CA PHE A 162 3.52 0.19 7.54
C PHE A 162 4.34 -0.49 6.44
N VAL A 163 3.96 -0.27 5.19
CA VAL A 163 4.75 -0.69 4.02
C VAL A 163 5.09 0.55 3.20
N HIS A 164 6.37 0.94 3.20
CA HIS A 164 6.86 2.06 2.39
C HIS A 164 7.11 1.56 0.96
N ASN A 165 6.42 2.17 -0.01
CA ASN A 165 6.49 1.86 -1.45
C ASN A 165 7.22 2.98 -2.22
N PRO A 166 8.56 3.08 -2.15
CA PRO A 166 9.31 4.29 -2.50
C PRO A 166 9.21 4.66 -3.98
N ARG A 167 9.30 3.68 -4.90
CA ARG A 167 9.25 3.95 -6.34
C ARG A 167 7.83 4.25 -6.84
N SER A 168 6.81 3.68 -6.19
CA SER A 168 5.42 4.05 -6.45
C SER A 168 5.13 5.48 -6.00
N ASN A 169 5.48 5.80 -4.75
CA ASN A 169 5.33 7.14 -4.19
C ASN A 169 5.98 8.24 -5.04
N GLU A 170 7.19 7.98 -5.56
CA GLU A 170 7.90 8.89 -6.47
C GLU A 170 7.27 8.94 -7.87
N GLY A 171 6.92 7.79 -8.45
CA GLY A 171 6.32 7.70 -9.78
C GLY A 171 4.96 8.40 -9.88
N ASN A 172 4.11 8.18 -8.88
CA ASN A 172 2.80 8.82 -8.71
C ASN A 172 2.91 10.28 -8.24
N ARG A 173 4.11 10.70 -7.79
CA ARG A 173 4.43 12.05 -7.27
C ARG A 173 3.65 12.48 -6.03
N VAL A 174 3.19 11.52 -5.24
CA VAL A 174 2.42 11.75 -4.01
C VAL A 174 3.30 12.25 -2.85
N GLY A 175 4.59 11.92 -2.85
CA GLY A 175 5.59 12.51 -1.94
C GLY A 175 6.38 11.49 -1.11
N TYR A 176 7.04 11.97 -0.04
CA TYR A 176 7.86 11.13 0.83
C TYR A 176 7.20 10.90 2.20
N ALA A 177 7.05 9.63 2.59
CA ALA A 177 6.38 9.21 3.82
C ALA A 177 7.26 9.41 5.08
N ARG A 178 7.62 10.68 5.38
CA ARG A 178 8.53 11.08 6.46
C ARG A 178 8.04 10.67 7.84
N ALA A 179 6.72 10.68 8.07
CA ALA A 179 6.15 10.36 9.38
C ALA A 179 6.42 8.91 9.81
N LEU A 180 6.73 8.01 8.87
CA LEU A 180 7.09 6.61 9.14
C LEU A 180 8.34 6.47 10.02
N ALA A 181 9.19 7.50 10.13
CA ALA A 181 10.28 7.55 11.10
C ALA A 181 9.84 7.60 12.58
N ALA A 182 8.52 7.60 12.86
CA ALA A 182 7.98 7.48 14.21
C ALA A 182 8.02 6.07 14.80
N THR A 183 8.27 5.03 13.98
CA THR A 183 8.22 3.63 14.40
C THR A 183 9.21 2.74 13.63
N ASP A 184 9.64 1.63 14.22
CA ASP A 184 10.39 0.57 13.54
C ASP A 184 9.45 -0.46 12.86
N ARG A 185 8.12 -0.37 13.04
CA ARG A 185 7.11 -1.21 12.36
C ARG A 185 6.89 -0.82 10.89
N VAL A 186 7.97 -0.66 10.13
CA VAL A 186 7.94 -0.22 8.73
C VAL A 186 8.71 -1.20 7.86
N ALA A 187 8.01 -1.94 7.02
CA ALA A 187 8.57 -2.80 6.00
C ALA A 187 8.81 -2.05 4.68
N LEU A 188 9.62 -2.63 3.79
CA LEU A 188 9.80 -2.18 2.42
C LEU A 188 8.89 -2.99 1.49
N GLY A 189 8.15 -2.30 0.61
CA GLY A 189 7.33 -2.90 -0.45
C GLY A 189 7.71 -2.40 -1.84
N THR A 190 7.21 -3.10 -2.86
CA THR A 190 7.37 -2.74 -4.28
C THR A 190 6.13 -2.11 -4.88
N ASP A 191 4.98 -2.25 -4.21
CA ASP A 191 3.67 -2.02 -4.82
C ASP A 191 3.53 -2.78 -6.16
N GLY A 192 2.75 -2.28 -7.12
CA GLY A 192 2.63 -2.80 -8.48
C GLY A 192 3.89 -2.73 -9.37
N TRP A 193 5.05 -2.27 -8.87
CA TRP A 193 6.29 -2.25 -9.64
C TRP A 193 6.93 -3.64 -9.77
N ALA A 194 7.82 -3.80 -10.76
CA ALA A 194 8.59 -5.03 -10.94
C ALA A 194 9.35 -5.38 -9.65
N ALA A 195 9.03 -6.54 -9.06
CA ALA A 195 9.39 -6.95 -7.69
C ALA A 195 10.90 -7.14 -7.43
N ARG A 196 11.63 -6.03 -7.39
CA ARG A 196 13.10 -5.97 -7.25
C ARG A 196 13.46 -5.15 -6.02
N MET A 197 13.47 -5.81 -4.85
CA MET A 197 13.77 -5.17 -3.56
C MET A 197 15.08 -4.36 -3.50
N GLY A 198 16.05 -4.63 -4.37
CA GLY A 198 17.27 -3.82 -4.50
C GLY A 198 17.04 -2.46 -5.15
N ASP A 199 16.15 -2.41 -6.15
CA ASP A 199 15.76 -1.16 -6.82
C ASP A 199 14.93 -0.30 -5.87
N GLU A 200 14.03 -0.93 -5.08
CA GLU A 200 13.27 -0.25 -4.02
C GLU A 200 14.18 0.30 -2.92
N GLU A 201 15.14 -0.48 -2.43
CA GLU A 201 16.08 -0.01 -1.40
C GLU A 201 16.94 1.15 -1.93
N ALA A 202 17.44 1.07 -3.17
CA ALA A 202 18.23 2.14 -3.78
C ALA A 202 17.40 3.43 -3.95
N ALA A 203 16.15 3.34 -4.39
CA ALA A 203 15.25 4.47 -4.49
C ALA A 203 14.93 5.07 -3.12
N LEU A 204 14.57 4.23 -2.14
CA LEU A 204 14.28 4.65 -0.77
C LEU A 204 15.46 5.39 -0.12
N LEU A 205 16.69 4.90 -0.31
CA LEU A 205 17.90 5.53 0.24
C LEU A 205 18.18 6.90 -0.41
N ARG A 206 17.98 7.02 -1.73
CA ARG A 206 18.12 8.30 -2.44
C ARG A 206 17.06 9.31 -1.98
N LEU A 207 15.80 8.89 -1.89
CA LEU A 207 14.70 9.73 -1.41
C LEU A 207 14.93 10.16 0.04
N ALA A 208 15.26 9.22 0.93
CA ALA A 208 15.61 9.52 2.31
C ALA A 208 16.78 10.51 2.44
N ALA A 209 17.80 10.42 1.59
CA ALA A 209 18.90 11.38 1.59
C ALA A 209 18.49 12.77 1.10
N ALA A 210 17.61 12.86 0.09
CA ALA A 210 17.06 14.12 -0.41
C ALA A 210 16.12 14.80 0.61
N ASP A 211 15.35 13.99 1.34
CA ASP A 211 14.48 14.46 2.42
C ASP A 211 15.22 14.69 3.76
N GLY A 212 16.41 14.13 3.95
CA GLY A 212 17.10 14.16 5.25
C GLY A 212 16.43 13.31 6.33
N ASP A 213 15.92 12.13 5.97
CA ASP A 213 15.53 11.07 6.93
C ASP A 213 16.78 10.29 7.39
N ASP A 214 16.70 9.59 8.53
CA ASP A 214 17.82 8.81 9.05
C ASP A 214 18.08 7.57 8.17
N LEU A 215 19.15 7.62 7.39
CA LEU A 215 19.58 6.51 6.52
C LEU A 215 19.83 5.20 7.30
N ALA A 216 20.21 5.25 8.58
CA ALA A 216 20.40 4.05 9.39
C ALA A 216 19.05 3.40 9.76
N ALA A 217 18.04 4.19 10.14
CA ALA A 217 16.68 3.72 10.34
C ALA A 217 16.02 3.24 9.03
N VAL A 218 16.16 4.01 7.96
CA VAL A 218 15.60 3.69 6.64
C VAL A 218 16.13 2.34 6.12
N ARG A 219 17.42 2.03 6.34
CA ARG A 219 18.01 0.71 5.99
C ARG A 219 17.37 -0.47 6.72
N ARG A 220 16.78 -0.27 7.91
CA ARG A 220 16.09 -1.34 8.64
C ARG A 220 14.77 -1.76 7.99
N ARG A 221 14.18 -0.93 7.13
CA ARG A 221 12.86 -1.23 6.52
C ARG A 221 12.86 -2.49 5.64
N ARG A 222 13.98 -2.79 4.97
CA ARG A 222 14.12 -4.03 4.16
C ARG A 222 14.21 -5.32 5.00
N PRO A 223 15.09 -5.45 6.01
CA PRO A 223 15.07 -6.62 6.89
C PRO A 223 13.80 -6.71 7.75
N ALA A 224 13.18 -5.58 8.15
CA ALA A 224 11.91 -5.55 8.88
C ALA A 224 10.74 -6.21 8.11
N SER A 225 10.82 -6.36 6.79
CA SER A 225 9.87 -7.17 6.02
C SER A 225 9.82 -8.64 6.49
N ARG A 226 10.89 -9.19 7.09
CA ARG A 226 10.87 -10.51 7.76
C ARG A 226 10.11 -10.47 9.08
N ASP A 227 10.22 -9.39 9.85
CA ASP A 227 9.53 -9.26 11.13
C ASP A 227 8.02 -9.04 10.92
N LEU A 228 7.63 -8.32 9.86
CA LEU A 228 6.26 -8.30 9.34
C LEU A 228 5.79 -9.71 8.96
N ALA A 229 6.58 -10.46 8.18
CA ALA A 229 6.22 -11.83 7.81
C ALA A 229 6.05 -12.73 9.05
N ARG A 230 6.93 -12.61 10.06
CA ARG A 230 6.84 -13.36 11.31
C ARG A 230 5.60 -12.97 12.13
N ALA A 231 5.19 -11.71 12.09
CA ALA A 231 3.96 -11.25 12.75
C ALA A 231 2.69 -11.81 12.10
N LEU A 232 2.72 -12.15 10.80
CA LEU A 232 1.57 -12.63 10.04
C LEU A 232 1.50 -14.17 9.91
N PHE A 233 2.66 -14.84 9.82
CA PHE A 233 2.79 -16.27 9.54
C PHE A 233 3.48 -17.05 10.68
N GLY A 234 3.85 -16.38 11.78
CA GLY A 234 4.57 -16.99 12.90
C GLY A 234 6.04 -17.29 12.59
N ALA A 235 6.68 -18.08 13.46
CA ALA A 235 8.11 -18.37 13.40
C ALA A 235 8.55 -19.28 12.23
N GLU A 236 7.61 -19.88 11.50
CA GLU A 236 7.94 -20.80 10.39
C GLU A 236 8.72 -20.11 9.25
N VAL A 237 8.47 -18.80 9.04
CA VAL A 237 9.21 -17.97 8.06
C VAL A 237 10.70 -17.83 8.36
N ASP A 238 11.15 -18.17 9.58
CA ASP A 238 12.58 -18.14 9.89
C ASP A 238 13.37 -19.24 9.16
N GLY A 239 12.69 -20.33 8.75
CA GLY A 239 13.25 -21.36 7.87
C GLY A 239 13.39 -20.92 6.40
N ASP A 240 12.70 -19.84 5.98
CA ASP A 240 12.77 -19.34 4.61
C ASP A 240 14.10 -18.66 4.34
N ARG A 241 14.68 -18.90 3.17
CA ARG A 241 16.03 -18.40 2.81
C ARG A 241 16.14 -18.02 1.35
N VAL A 242 16.89 -16.95 1.10
CA VAL A 242 17.28 -16.47 -0.23
C VAL A 242 18.79 -16.36 -0.27
N ALA A 243 19.44 -17.23 -1.03
CA ALA A 243 20.87 -17.16 -1.30
C ALA A 243 21.14 -16.38 -2.59
N ARG A 244 22.19 -15.55 -2.60
CA ARG A 244 22.60 -14.72 -3.74
C ARG A 244 24.04 -15.03 -4.13
N GLY A 245 24.33 -14.90 -5.42
CA GLY A 245 25.68 -15.02 -5.95
C GLY A 245 26.52 -13.76 -5.71
N PRO A 246 27.81 -13.77 -6.10
CA PRO A 246 28.68 -12.59 -6.04
C PRO A 246 28.17 -11.42 -6.90
N ASP A 247 27.36 -11.72 -7.91
CA ASP A 247 26.62 -10.79 -8.78
C ASP A 247 25.38 -10.17 -8.10
N GLY A 248 25.07 -10.54 -6.87
CA GLY A 248 23.84 -10.15 -6.16
C GLY A 248 22.57 -10.82 -6.70
N ALA A 249 22.66 -11.62 -7.77
CA ALA A 249 21.54 -12.33 -8.35
C ALA A 249 21.08 -13.46 -7.41
N VAL A 250 19.77 -13.70 -7.35
CA VAL A 250 19.22 -14.83 -6.58
C VAL A 250 19.66 -16.14 -7.22
N LYS A 251 20.25 -17.04 -6.44
CA LYS A 251 20.67 -18.37 -6.87
C LYS A 251 19.80 -19.46 -6.24
N THR A 252 19.43 -19.31 -4.98
CA THR A 252 18.57 -20.27 -4.28
C THR A 252 17.45 -19.56 -3.54
N VAL A 253 16.23 -20.09 -3.62
CA VAL A 253 15.09 -19.69 -2.78
C VAL A 253 14.49 -20.95 -2.19
N VAL A 254 14.35 -20.98 -0.86
CA VAL A 254 13.62 -22.04 -0.15
C VAL A 254 12.54 -21.37 0.70
N VAL A 255 11.30 -21.86 0.58
CA VAL A 255 10.13 -21.42 1.35
C VAL A 255 9.46 -22.64 1.96
N ALA A 256 9.22 -22.64 3.27
CA ALA A 256 8.67 -23.77 4.03
C ALA A 256 9.35 -25.12 3.69
N GLY A 257 10.68 -25.13 3.68
CA GLY A 257 11.49 -26.31 3.35
C GLY A 257 11.51 -26.72 1.87
N ARG A 258 10.75 -26.06 0.98
CA ARG A 258 10.70 -26.37 -0.46
C ARG A 258 11.59 -25.45 -1.28
N THR A 259 12.51 -26.01 -2.05
CA THR A 259 13.29 -25.25 -3.04
C THR A 259 12.37 -24.77 -4.17
N LEU A 260 12.33 -23.46 -4.39
CA LEU A 260 11.57 -22.80 -5.46
C LEU A 260 12.50 -22.38 -6.61
N VAL A 261 13.71 -21.92 -6.26
CA VAL A 261 14.75 -21.51 -7.21
C VAL A 261 16.04 -22.25 -6.87
N GLU A 262 16.73 -22.76 -7.88
CA GLU A 262 18.02 -23.46 -7.80
C GLU A 262 18.90 -23.00 -8.97
N ASP A 263 20.17 -22.70 -8.71
CA ASP A 263 21.13 -22.05 -9.63
C ASP A 263 20.59 -20.83 -10.41
N GLY A 264 19.59 -20.14 -9.84
CA GLY A 264 18.90 -19.00 -10.44
C GLY A 264 17.76 -19.35 -11.40
N ALA A 265 17.47 -20.63 -11.61
CA ALA A 265 16.33 -21.12 -12.37
C ALA A 265 15.15 -21.45 -11.44
N LEU A 266 13.91 -21.16 -11.89
CA LEU A 266 12.69 -21.61 -11.20
C LEU A 266 12.55 -23.13 -11.38
N VAL A 267 12.56 -23.89 -10.28
CA VAL A 267 12.40 -25.35 -10.29
C VAL A 267 11.02 -25.81 -9.83
N SER A 268 10.25 -24.94 -9.16
CA SER A 268 8.90 -25.24 -8.70
C SER A 268 7.79 -24.96 -9.72
N GLY A 269 8.11 -24.64 -10.97
CA GLY A 269 7.13 -24.32 -12.02
C GLY A 269 7.76 -24.01 -13.37
N ASP A 270 6.95 -23.99 -14.42
CA ASP A 270 7.38 -23.77 -15.80
C ASP A 270 7.38 -22.27 -16.16
N ILE A 271 8.57 -21.66 -16.12
CA ILE A 271 8.77 -20.25 -16.49
C ILE A 271 8.53 -19.98 -17.99
N GLY A 272 8.68 -20.98 -18.86
CA GLY A 272 8.39 -20.87 -20.28
C GLY A 272 6.89 -20.74 -20.53
N ARG A 273 6.11 -21.62 -19.92
CA ARG A 273 4.65 -21.57 -19.92
C ARG A 273 4.11 -20.27 -19.31
N ILE A 274 4.58 -19.87 -18.13
CA ILE A 274 4.16 -18.61 -17.47
C ILE A 274 4.41 -17.41 -18.40
N ARG A 275 5.55 -17.36 -19.08
CA ARG A 275 5.86 -16.29 -20.05
C ARG A 275 4.96 -16.34 -21.30
N ALA A 276 4.60 -17.52 -21.78
CA ALA A 276 3.69 -17.67 -22.92
C ALA A 276 2.26 -17.21 -22.56
N GLU A 277 1.74 -17.64 -21.41
CA GLU A 277 0.42 -17.22 -20.91
C GLU A 277 0.38 -15.70 -20.65
N ALA A 278 1.43 -15.13 -20.04
CA ALA A 278 1.52 -13.69 -19.81
C ALA A 278 1.58 -12.85 -21.11
N ARG A 279 2.25 -13.35 -22.16
CA ARG A 279 2.28 -12.69 -23.48
C ARG A 279 0.90 -12.70 -24.13
N ALA A 280 0.24 -13.86 -24.17
CA ALA A 280 -1.10 -13.98 -24.74
C ALA A 280 -2.13 -13.06 -24.01
N ALA A 281 -2.02 -12.94 -22.68
CA ALA A 281 -2.84 -12.01 -21.90
C ALA A 281 -2.50 -10.54 -22.20
N ALA A 282 -1.22 -10.20 -22.37
CA ALA A 282 -0.80 -8.84 -22.73
C ALA A 282 -1.31 -8.43 -24.12
N ASP A 283 -1.23 -9.30 -25.12
CA ASP A 283 -1.73 -9.04 -26.48
C ASP A 283 -3.24 -8.75 -26.46
N GLN A 284 -4.01 -9.51 -25.68
CA GLN A 284 -5.45 -9.28 -25.47
C GLN A 284 -5.73 -7.94 -24.76
N LEU A 285 -4.92 -7.58 -23.76
CA LEU A 285 -5.05 -6.32 -23.03
C LEU A 285 -4.78 -5.13 -23.95
N TRP A 286 -3.68 -5.15 -24.72
CA TRP A 286 -3.34 -4.09 -25.66
C TRP A 286 -4.37 -3.93 -26.78
N ALA A 287 -4.91 -5.04 -27.30
CA ALA A 287 -6.00 -5.00 -28.29
C ALA A 287 -7.26 -4.31 -27.73
N ARG A 288 -7.57 -4.49 -26.44
CA ARG A 288 -8.69 -3.79 -25.77
C ARG A 288 -8.35 -2.31 -25.51
N MET A 289 -7.14 -2.01 -25.04
CA MET A 289 -6.70 -0.63 -24.78
C MET A 289 -6.69 0.22 -26.06
N ALA A 290 -6.38 -0.37 -27.22
CA ALA A 290 -6.46 0.31 -28.52
C ALA A 290 -7.90 0.63 -28.99
N THR A 291 -8.93 0.24 -28.22
CA THR A 291 -10.35 0.51 -28.50
C THR A 291 -11.01 1.44 -27.46
N LEU A 292 -10.23 1.97 -26.52
CA LEU A 292 -10.64 2.95 -25.50
C LEU A 292 -10.23 4.37 -25.92
#